data_AF-A0A1A8QW83-F1
#
_entry.id   AF-A0A1A8QW83-F1
#
_cell.length_a   1.000
_cell.length_b   1.000
_cell.length_c   1.000
_cell.angle_alpha   90.00
_cell.angle_beta   90.00
_cell.angle_gamma   90.00
#
_symmetry.space_group_name_H-M   'P 1'
#
loop_
_entity.id
_entity.type
_entity.pdbx_description
1 polymer ?
#
loop_
_entity_poly.entity_id
_entity_poly.type
_entity_poly.pdbx_seq_one_letter_code
_entity_poly.pdbx_strand_id
1 'polypeptide(L)'
;TPSRSEAGVELLASYYSHLPLIESRFFSPTRQTGIFFTWYDSFTGVPVCQQNLLLEKASILFNMAALYSQIGTRSDRQTRVGLEQAIDAFQKAAGVLNLLKETFTHIPSYDMSPAMVSMLIRLMLAQAQQCLFEKMALPGVSNQFYSLIRMAQEAAKVSEVFDQVHQFMIQTPIKDNVPLFWSTMSLVKTNHYRSMAHYFVAAALLDHELGPRDDEDQQEKMLSQVYDQLPEGRTPIDILKNKDERKRFGK
;
A
#
# COMPACT_ATOMS: atom_id res chain seq x y z
N THR A 1 3.79 -25.59 -10.10
CA THR A 1 3.66 -24.15 -9.76
C THR A 1 3.89 -23.98 -8.27
N PRO A 2 4.61 -22.94 -7.82
CA PRO A 2 4.84 -22.71 -6.39
C PRO A 2 3.51 -22.64 -5.62
N SER A 3 3.49 -23.13 -4.38
CA SER A 3 2.32 -22.99 -3.52
C SER A 3 2.09 -21.52 -3.17
N ARG A 4 0.82 -21.12 -3.00
CA ARG A 4 0.45 -19.76 -2.60
C ARG A 4 0.58 -19.59 -1.08
N SER A 5 1.79 -19.80 -0.58
CA SER A 5 2.17 -19.83 0.85
C SER A 5 3.64 -19.44 1.01
N GLU A 6 4.10 -19.26 2.25
CA GLU A 6 5.51 -18.97 2.58
C GLU A 6 6.48 -19.99 1.96
N ALA A 7 6.14 -21.29 2.01
CA ALA A 7 6.96 -22.33 1.36
C ALA A 7 7.15 -22.10 -0.15
N GLY A 8 6.17 -21.50 -0.83
CA GLY A 8 6.30 -21.14 -2.25
C GLY A 8 7.23 -19.94 -2.47
N VAL A 9 7.20 -18.98 -1.55
CA VAL A 9 8.16 -17.85 -1.55
C VAL A 9 9.57 -18.36 -1.29
N GLU A 10 9.77 -19.22 -0.29
CA GLU A 10 11.07 -19.84 0.03
C GLU A 10 11.62 -20.63 -1.16
N LEU A 11 10.78 -21.38 -1.86
CA LEU A 11 11.15 -22.08 -3.09
C LEU A 11 11.66 -21.11 -4.16
N LEU A 12 10.94 -20.01 -4.40
CA LEU A 12 11.37 -19.00 -5.37
C LEU A 12 12.64 -18.27 -4.93
N ALA A 13 12.78 -17.96 -3.64
CA ALA A 13 13.97 -17.32 -3.08
C ALA A 13 15.21 -18.22 -3.19
N SER A 14 15.06 -19.51 -2.91
CA SER A 14 16.12 -20.51 -3.10
C SER A 14 16.48 -20.67 -4.58
N TYR A 15 15.50 -20.68 -5.47
CA TYR A 15 15.77 -20.68 -6.90
C TYR A 15 16.54 -19.44 -7.34
N TYR A 16 16.09 -18.24 -6.94
CA TYR A 16 16.73 -16.97 -7.23
C TYR A 16 18.18 -16.92 -6.75
N SER A 17 18.47 -17.43 -5.55
CA SER A 17 19.83 -17.44 -4.99
C SER A 17 20.80 -18.35 -5.74
N HIS A 18 20.29 -19.38 -6.44
CA HIS A 18 21.10 -20.25 -7.28
C HIS A 18 21.39 -19.68 -8.68
N LEU A 19 20.55 -18.75 -9.19
CA LEU A 19 20.72 -18.21 -10.54
C LEU A 19 22.10 -17.58 -10.81
N PRO A 20 22.70 -16.78 -9.89
CA PRO A 20 24.07 -16.27 -10.08
C PRO A 20 25.14 -17.36 -10.15
N LEU A 21 24.96 -18.48 -9.42
CA LEU A 21 25.88 -19.61 -9.45
C LEU A 21 25.82 -20.34 -10.79
N ILE A 22 24.63 -20.43 -11.39
CA ILE A 22 24.42 -21.02 -12.72
C ILE A 22 24.98 -20.08 -13.79
N GLU A 23 24.67 -18.79 -13.71
CA GLU A 23 25.16 -17.77 -14.65
C GLU A 23 26.68 -17.79 -14.75
N SER A 24 27.39 -17.73 -13.61
CA SER A 24 28.85 -17.69 -13.57
C SER A 24 29.53 -18.95 -14.15
N ARG A 25 28.85 -20.11 -14.10
CA ARG A 25 29.42 -21.38 -14.58
C ARG A 25 29.08 -21.67 -16.04
N PHE A 26 27.87 -21.31 -16.48
CA PHE A 26 27.33 -21.78 -17.75
C PHE A 26 27.11 -20.67 -18.77
N PHE A 27 26.97 -19.41 -18.33
CA PHE A 27 26.65 -18.28 -19.20
C PHE A 27 27.85 -17.33 -19.29
N SER A 28 28.71 -17.58 -20.29
CA SER A 28 29.81 -16.67 -20.62
C SER A 28 29.35 -15.60 -21.62
N PRO A 29 29.78 -14.32 -21.48
CA PRO A 29 29.53 -13.28 -22.48
C PRO A 29 30.03 -13.64 -23.88
N THR A 30 31.04 -14.52 -23.97
CA THR A 30 31.70 -14.91 -25.23
C THR A 30 31.09 -16.15 -25.89
N ARG A 31 30.17 -16.85 -25.22
CA ARG A 31 29.62 -18.13 -25.71
C ARG A 31 28.10 -18.13 -25.58
N GLN A 32 27.41 -18.19 -26.73
CA GLN A 32 25.97 -18.39 -26.75
C GLN A 32 25.64 -19.82 -26.31
N THR A 33 24.86 -19.96 -25.24
CA THR A 33 24.46 -21.25 -24.66
C THR A 33 23.32 -21.90 -25.44
N GLY A 34 22.63 -21.16 -26.32
CA GLY A 34 21.44 -21.62 -27.03
C GLY A 34 20.20 -21.77 -26.14
N ILE A 35 20.25 -21.30 -24.89
CA ILE A 35 19.14 -21.34 -23.93
C ILE A 35 18.38 -20.01 -24.03
N PHE A 36 17.06 -20.10 -24.06
CA PHE A 36 16.16 -18.95 -24.10
C PHE A 36 15.20 -19.02 -22.92
N PHE A 37 15.11 -17.94 -22.17
CA PHE A 37 14.14 -17.74 -21.10
C PHE A 37 12.95 -16.99 -21.68
N THR A 38 11.76 -17.57 -21.59
CA THR A 38 10.53 -16.97 -22.10
C THR A 38 9.54 -16.78 -20.96
N TRP A 39 9.08 -15.55 -20.78
CA TRP A 39 8.08 -15.16 -19.80
C TRP A 39 6.95 -14.39 -20.49
N TYR A 40 5.78 -14.39 -19.87
CA TYR A 40 4.60 -13.69 -20.38
C TYR A 40 4.31 -12.50 -19.49
N ASP A 41 4.13 -11.34 -20.10
CA ASP A 41 3.71 -10.15 -19.40
C ASP A 41 2.36 -10.36 -18.70
N SER A 42 2.30 -10.09 -17.40
CA SER A 42 1.14 -10.42 -16.57
C SER A 42 -0.11 -9.58 -16.87
N PHE A 43 0.02 -8.45 -17.57
CA PHE A 43 -1.09 -7.54 -17.89
C PHE A 43 -1.51 -7.62 -19.36
N THR A 44 -0.57 -7.80 -20.27
CA THR A 44 -0.80 -7.79 -21.73
C THR A 44 -0.78 -9.19 -22.35
N GLY A 45 -0.20 -10.18 -21.67
CA GLY A 45 -0.01 -11.54 -22.17
C GLY A 45 1.04 -11.67 -23.28
N VAL A 46 1.75 -10.59 -23.61
CA VAL A 46 2.78 -10.59 -24.64
C VAL A 46 3.99 -11.40 -24.16
N PRO A 47 4.51 -12.35 -24.96
CA PRO A 47 5.70 -13.11 -24.59
C PRO A 47 6.96 -12.25 -24.77
N VAL A 48 7.85 -12.34 -23.79
CA VAL A 48 9.19 -11.75 -23.80
C VAL A 48 10.19 -12.89 -23.71
N CYS A 49 11.18 -12.89 -24.60
CA CYS A 49 12.19 -13.93 -24.69
C CYS A 49 13.60 -13.32 -24.67
N GLN A 50 14.45 -13.80 -23.77
CA GLN A 50 15.86 -13.37 -23.66
C GLN A 50 16.80 -14.57 -23.54
N GLN A 51 18.02 -14.42 -24.04
CA GLN A 51 19.07 -15.46 -23.92
C GLN A 51 19.89 -15.35 -22.63
N ASN A 52 19.81 -14.22 -21.92
CA ASN A 52 20.49 -14.01 -20.65
C ASN A 52 19.54 -14.28 -19.46
N LEU A 53 20.10 -14.41 -18.26
CA LEU A 53 19.33 -14.68 -17.05
C LEU A 53 18.63 -13.45 -16.45
N LEU A 54 18.75 -12.26 -17.06
CA LEU A 54 18.17 -11.05 -16.48
C LEU A 54 16.65 -11.14 -16.43
N LEU A 55 16.02 -11.59 -17.53
CA LEU A 55 14.58 -11.83 -17.57
C LEU A 55 14.16 -12.87 -16.52
N GLU A 56 14.86 -14.00 -16.43
CA GLU A 56 14.56 -15.05 -15.45
C GLU A 56 14.60 -14.50 -14.02
N LYS A 57 15.71 -13.85 -13.64
CA LYS A 57 15.89 -13.26 -12.31
C LYS A 57 14.80 -12.24 -11.99
N ALA A 58 14.50 -11.34 -12.92
CA ALA A 58 13.48 -10.31 -12.77
C ALA A 58 12.08 -10.93 -12.59
N SER A 59 11.71 -11.90 -13.43
CA SER A 59 10.42 -12.58 -13.36
C SER A 59 10.24 -13.38 -12.06
N ILE A 60 11.32 -13.98 -11.52
CA ILE A 60 11.25 -14.66 -10.22
C ILE A 60 11.00 -13.67 -9.08
N LEU A 61 11.66 -12.50 -9.05
CA LEU A 61 11.37 -11.46 -8.06
C LEU A 61 9.93 -10.94 -8.19
N PHE A 62 9.47 -10.69 -9.42
CA PHE A 62 8.08 -10.27 -9.66
C PHE A 62 7.08 -11.30 -9.11
N ASN A 63 7.33 -12.59 -9.35
CA ASN A 63 6.49 -13.67 -8.83
C ASN A 63 6.57 -13.82 -7.31
N MET A 64 7.72 -13.59 -6.67
CA MET A 64 7.83 -13.54 -5.21
C MET A 64 6.96 -12.43 -4.63
N ALA A 65 6.99 -11.23 -5.21
CA ALA A 65 6.12 -10.14 -4.80
C ALA A 65 4.63 -10.49 -5.01
N ALA A 66 4.29 -11.14 -6.13
CA ALA A 66 2.94 -11.59 -6.42
C ALA A 66 2.45 -12.69 -5.44
N LEU A 67 3.35 -13.53 -4.92
CA LEU A 67 3.00 -14.49 -3.87
C LEU A 67 2.75 -13.79 -2.53
N TYR A 68 3.61 -12.84 -2.15
CA TYR A 68 3.39 -12.05 -0.94
C TYR A 68 2.08 -11.26 -0.98
N SER A 69 1.71 -10.65 -2.12
CA SER A 69 0.43 -9.96 -2.26
C SER A 69 -0.77 -10.91 -2.09
N GLN A 70 -0.66 -12.14 -2.59
CA GLN A 70 -1.67 -13.19 -2.43
C GLN A 70 -1.77 -13.68 -0.98
N ILE A 71 -0.64 -13.82 -0.28
CA ILE A 71 -0.62 -14.17 1.15
C ILE A 71 -1.35 -13.08 1.93
N GLY A 72 -0.96 -11.81 1.75
CA GLY A 72 -1.59 -10.70 2.46
C GLY A 72 -3.10 -10.57 2.19
N THR A 73 -3.53 -10.83 0.96
CA THR A 73 -4.96 -10.83 0.59
C THR A 73 -5.75 -11.96 1.25
N ARG A 74 -5.11 -13.09 1.56
CA ARG A 74 -5.76 -14.29 2.12
C ARG A 74 -5.74 -14.36 3.64
N SER A 75 -4.95 -13.53 4.30
CA SER A 75 -4.88 -13.47 5.76
C SER A 75 -6.24 -13.12 6.37
N ASP A 76 -6.55 -13.70 7.53
CA ASP A 76 -7.79 -13.41 8.25
C ASP A 76 -7.72 -12.05 8.96
N ARG A 77 -8.28 -11.04 8.29
CA ARG A 77 -8.30 -9.65 8.78
C ARG A 77 -9.29 -9.40 9.92
N GLN A 78 -10.01 -10.42 10.39
CA GLN A 78 -10.83 -10.35 11.62
C GLN A 78 -10.02 -10.62 12.88
N THR A 79 -8.75 -11.01 12.74
CA THR A 79 -7.86 -11.30 13.87
C THR A 79 -6.66 -10.37 13.86
N ARG A 80 -6.12 -10.09 15.05
CA ARG A 80 -4.89 -9.29 15.18
C ARG A 80 -3.71 -9.94 14.46
N VAL A 81 -3.58 -11.26 14.59
CA VAL A 81 -2.51 -12.04 13.98
C VAL A 81 -2.61 -12.01 12.45
N GLY A 82 -3.81 -12.21 11.88
CA GLY A 82 -3.99 -12.16 10.44
C GLY A 82 -3.79 -10.76 9.86
N LEU A 83 -4.15 -9.70 10.58
CA LEU A 83 -3.79 -8.32 10.19
C LEU A 83 -2.28 -8.07 10.22
N GLU A 84 -1.58 -8.53 11.25
CA GLU A 84 -0.11 -8.44 11.32
C GLU A 84 0.56 -9.19 10.17
N GLN A 85 0.08 -10.39 9.84
CA GLN A 85 0.52 -11.17 8.69
C GLN A 85 0.24 -10.46 7.35
N ALA A 86 -0.94 -9.84 7.20
CA ALA A 86 -1.29 -9.09 6.00
C ALA A 86 -0.37 -7.89 5.79
N ILE A 87 -0.14 -7.10 6.85
CA ILE A 87 0.76 -5.95 6.82
C ILE A 87 2.17 -6.37 6.41
N ASP A 88 2.73 -7.38 7.08
CA ASP A 88 4.07 -7.89 6.80
C ASP A 88 4.19 -8.40 5.36
N ALA A 89 3.22 -9.19 4.88
CA ALA A 89 3.22 -9.70 3.51
C ALA A 89 3.15 -8.57 2.47
N PHE A 90 2.27 -7.58 2.63
CA PHE A 90 2.20 -6.45 1.70
C PHE A 90 3.49 -5.60 1.72
N GLN A 91 4.10 -5.39 2.89
CA GLN A 91 5.39 -4.69 3.00
C GLN A 91 6.52 -5.47 2.32
N LYS A 92 6.59 -6.79 2.50
CA LYS A 92 7.54 -7.67 1.81
C LYS A 92 7.33 -7.63 0.29
N ALA A 93 6.08 -7.66 -0.19
CA ALA A 93 5.78 -7.51 -1.62
C ALA A 93 6.32 -6.19 -2.17
N ALA A 94 6.06 -5.07 -1.48
CA ALA A 94 6.58 -3.76 -1.85
C ALA A 94 8.12 -3.73 -1.87
N GLY A 95 8.77 -4.34 -0.87
CA GLY A 95 10.22 -4.43 -0.78
C GLY A 95 10.85 -5.23 -1.93
N VAL A 96 10.27 -6.38 -2.29
CA VAL A 96 10.73 -7.19 -3.42
C VAL A 96 10.54 -6.46 -4.75
N LEU A 97 9.42 -5.74 -4.94
CA LEU A 97 9.21 -4.91 -6.13
C LEU A 97 10.19 -3.73 -6.20
N ASN A 98 10.55 -3.12 -5.07
CA ASN A 98 11.61 -2.10 -5.03
C ASN A 98 12.95 -2.68 -5.45
N LEU A 99 13.33 -3.85 -4.93
CA LEU A 99 14.55 -4.55 -5.33
C LEU A 99 14.56 -4.83 -6.85
N LEU A 100 13.44 -5.32 -7.39
CA LEU A 100 13.27 -5.54 -8.83
C LEU A 100 13.50 -4.25 -9.62
N LYS A 101 12.84 -3.15 -9.22
CA LYS A 101 12.92 -1.85 -9.87
C LYS A 101 14.34 -1.27 -9.88
N GLU A 102 15.07 -1.40 -8.78
CA GLU A 102 16.43 -0.87 -8.64
C GLU A 102 17.48 -1.72 -9.37
N THR A 103 17.28 -3.04 -9.41
CA THR A 103 18.27 -3.98 -9.96
C THR A 103 18.11 -4.18 -11.47
N PHE A 104 16.87 -4.18 -11.99
CA PHE A 104 16.56 -4.59 -13.37
C PHE A 104 15.84 -3.48 -14.15
N THR A 105 16.60 -2.51 -14.66
CA THR A 105 16.06 -1.28 -15.27
C THR A 105 15.65 -1.40 -16.75
N HIS A 106 16.04 -2.46 -17.44
CA HIS A 106 15.90 -2.59 -18.91
C HIS A 106 15.22 -3.90 -19.34
N ILE A 107 14.34 -4.45 -18.51
CA ILE A 107 13.54 -5.61 -18.90
C ILE A 107 12.49 -5.15 -19.93
N PRO A 108 12.46 -5.71 -21.15
CA PRO A 108 11.54 -5.31 -22.21
C PRO A 108 10.16 -5.96 -22.01
N SER A 109 9.60 -5.82 -20.81
CA SER A 109 8.27 -6.28 -20.41
C SER A 109 7.52 -5.13 -19.75
N TYR A 110 6.24 -4.96 -20.06
CA TYR A 110 5.47 -3.80 -19.62
C TYR A 110 5.11 -3.89 -18.13
N ASP A 111 4.79 -5.09 -17.65
CA ASP A 111 4.51 -5.42 -16.25
C ASP A 111 5.68 -5.08 -15.31
N MET A 112 6.90 -5.14 -15.83
CA MET A 112 8.15 -4.79 -15.15
C MET A 112 8.69 -3.40 -15.53
N SER A 113 7.91 -2.58 -16.25
CA SER A 113 8.30 -1.20 -16.53
C SER A 113 8.40 -0.36 -15.24
N PRO A 114 9.30 0.64 -15.17
CA PRO A 114 9.46 1.45 -13.95
C PRO A 114 8.16 2.11 -13.46
N ALA A 115 7.30 2.53 -14.38
CA ALA A 115 6.00 3.11 -14.07
C ALA A 115 5.05 2.07 -13.44
N MET A 116 4.95 0.88 -14.07
CA MET A 116 4.09 -0.20 -13.56
C MET A 116 4.55 -0.69 -12.19
N VAL A 117 5.85 -1.00 -12.03
CA VAL A 117 6.38 -1.47 -10.75
C VAL A 117 6.20 -0.42 -9.66
N SER A 118 6.39 0.88 -9.96
CA SER A 118 6.13 1.96 -8.99
C SER A 118 4.67 2.04 -8.56
N MET A 119 3.73 1.82 -9.47
CA MET A 119 2.30 1.77 -9.13
C MET A 119 1.99 0.55 -8.26
N LEU A 120 2.54 -0.63 -8.58
CA LEU A 120 2.36 -1.85 -7.79
C LEU A 120 2.93 -1.70 -6.37
N ILE A 121 4.12 -1.10 -6.22
CA ILE A 121 4.70 -0.79 -4.90
C ILE A 121 3.74 0.07 -4.08
N ARG A 122 3.21 1.16 -4.66
CA ARG A 122 2.24 2.03 -3.98
C ARG A 122 0.96 1.30 -3.62
N LEU A 123 0.46 0.44 -4.49
CA LEU A 123 -0.72 -0.37 -4.21
C LEU A 123 -0.50 -1.32 -3.02
N MET A 124 0.66 -1.98 -2.95
CA MET A 124 1.01 -2.84 -1.81
C MET A 124 1.10 -2.04 -0.50
N LEU A 125 1.74 -0.87 -0.52
CA LEU A 125 1.83 0.00 0.66
C LEU A 125 0.46 0.56 1.09
N ALA A 126 -0.41 0.90 0.15
CA ALA A 126 -1.77 1.33 0.44
C ALA A 126 -2.60 0.22 1.10
N GLN A 127 -2.45 -1.03 0.65
CA GLN A 127 -3.08 -2.19 1.28
C GLN A 127 -2.53 -2.47 2.68
N ALA A 128 -1.22 -2.29 2.90
CA ALA A 128 -0.62 -2.39 4.23
C ALA A 128 -1.17 -1.30 5.19
N GLN A 129 -1.29 -0.05 4.73
CA GLN A 129 -1.87 1.04 5.51
C GLN A 129 -3.34 0.75 5.87
N GLN A 130 -4.11 0.20 4.93
CA GLN A 130 -5.48 -0.22 5.19
C GLN A 130 -5.56 -1.25 6.33
N CYS A 131 -4.68 -2.26 6.31
CA CYS A 131 -4.64 -3.29 7.35
C CYS A 131 -4.19 -2.71 8.70
N LEU A 132 -3.33 -1.68 8.70
CA LEU A 132 -2.95 -0.96 9.92
C LEU A 132 -4.16 -0.23 10.54
N PHE A 133 -4.94 0.47 9.73
CA PHE A 133 -6.21 1.07 10.17
C PHE A 133 -7.16 0.02 10.76
N GLU A 134 -7.38 -1.09 10.05
CA GLU A 134 -8.24 -2.19 10.51
C GLU A 134 -7.75 -2.77 11.84
N LYS A 135 -6.43 -2.87 12.03
CA LYS A 135 -5.81 -3.34 13.29
C LYS A 135 -6.03 -2.37 14.44
N MET A 136 -6.00 -1.05 14.18
CA MET A 136 -6.33 -0.04 15.17
C MET A 136 -7.80 -0.07 15.57
N ALA A 137 -8.69 -0.34 14.61
CA ALA A 137 -10.13 -0.44 14.84
C ALA A 137 -10.57 -1.75 15.51
N LEU A 138 -9.78 -2.83 15.38
CA LEU A 138 -10.13 -4.18 15.80
C LEU A 138 -10.62 -4.33 17.26
N PRO A 139 -9.96 -3.75 18.28
CA PRO A 139 -10.44 -3.86 19.66
C PRO A 139 -11.72 -3.04 19.94
N GLY A 140 -12.23 -2.31 18.95
CA GLY A 140 -13.25 -1.28 19.11
C GLY A 140 -12.61 0.11 19.27
N VAL A 141 -13.29 1.13 18.72
CA VAL A 141 -12.85 2.52 18.84
C VAL A 141 -13.51 3.12 20.08
N SER A 142 -12.71 3.60 21.04
CA SER A 142 -13.26 4.26 22.22
C SER A 142 -13.81 5.64 21.86
N ASN A 143 -14.93 6.04 22.48
CA ASN A 143 -15.50 7.36 22.29
C ASN A 143 -14.74 8.42 23.12
N GLN A 144 -13.44 8.56 22.85
CA GLN A 144 -12.54 9.50 23.50
C GLN A 144 -11.91 10.37 22.41
N PHE A 145 -11.82 11.67 22.65
CA PHE A 145 -11.28 12.65 21.69
C PHE A 145 -9.97 12.16 21.05
N TYR A 146 -9.00 11.74 21.86
CA TYR A 146 -7.71 11.23 21.39
C TYR A 146 -7.84 10.01 20.48
N SER A 147 -8.68 9.03 20.86
CA SER A 147 -8.85 7.80 20.07
C SER A 147 -9.51 8.11 18.73
N LEU A 148 -10.52 8.97 18.71
CA LEU A 148 -11.24 9.36 17.50
C LEU A 148 -10.35 10.16 16.56
N ILE A 149 -9.60 11.15 17.05
CA ILE A 149 -8.66 11.91 16.20
C ILE A 149 -7.58 11.00 15.62
N ARG A 150 -7.05 10.03 16.37
CA ARG A 150 -6.11 9.05 15.82
C ARG A 150 -6.72 8.18 14.73
N MET A 151 -7.96 7.73 14.91
CA MET A 151 -8.68 6.99 13.87
C MET A 151 -8.94 7.86 12.63
N ALA A 152 -9.24 9.15 12.82
CA ALA A 152 -9.43 10.09 11.73
C ALA A 152 -8.14 10.29 10.91
N GLN A 153 -7.01 10.51 11.58
CA GLN A 153 -5.70 10.68 10.93
C GLN A 153 -5.30 9.43 10.14
N GLU A 154 -5.48 8.26 10.73
CA GLU A 154 -5.16 6.99 10.08
C GLU A 154 -6.08 6.75 8.87
N ALA A 155 -7.39 7.01 8.97
CA ALA A 155 -8.32 6.93 7.84
C ALA A 155 -7.95 7.93 6.73
N ALA A 156 -7.61 9.17 7.09
CA ALA A 156 -7.16 10.18 6.13
C ALA A 156 -5.89 9.70 5.40
N LYS A 157 -4.95 9.06 6.12
CA LYS A 157 -3.76 8.50 5.51
C LYS A 157 -4.08 7.37 4.52
N VAL A 158 -4.99 6.46 4.87
CA VAL A 158 -5.45 5.40 3.96
C VAL A 158 -6.09 6.01 2.70
N SER A 159 -6.92 7.05 2.86
CA SER A 159 -7.51 7.77 1.73
C SER A 159 -6.45 8.38 0.81
N GLU A 160 -5.47 9.08 1.37
CA GLU A 160 -4.37 9.73 0.64
C GLU A 160 -3.57 8.72 -0.19
N VAL A 161 -3.16 7.60 0.42
CA VAL A 161 -2.34 6.61 -0.29
C VAL A 161 -3.12 5.89 -1.40
N PHE A 162 -4.41 5.61 -1.21
CA PHE A 162 -5.24 5.07 -2.30
C PHE A 162 -5.54 6.09 -3.39
N ASP A 163 -5.66 7.39 -3.04
CA ASP A 163 -5.81 8.45 -4.04
C ASP A 163 -4.58 8.51 -4.93
N GLN A 164 -3.38 8.50 -4.35
CA GLN A 164 -2.14 8.43 -5.12
C GLN A 164 -2.12 7.20 -6.04
N VAL A 165 -2.50 6.01 -5.55
CA VAL A 165 -2.59 4.81 -6.40
C VAL A 165 -3.57 5.00 -7.55
N HIS A 166 -4.75 5.56 -7.30
CA HIS A 166 -5.74 5.87 -8.33
C HIS A 166 -5.17 6.84 -9.38
N GLN A 167 -4.49 7.92 -8.96
CA GLN A 167 -3.86 8.87 -9.87
C GLN A 167 -2.85 8.20 -10.81
N PHE A 168 -2.05 7.26 -10.32
CA PHE A 168 -1.14 6.47 -11.16
C PHE A 168 -1.92 5.60 -12.17
N MET A 169 -2.99 4.95 -11.73
CA MET A 169 -3.77 4.04 -12.58
C MET A 169 -4.56 4.75 -13.69
N ILE A 170 -4.89 6.03 -13.55
CA ILE A 170 -5.64 6.78 -14.58
C ILE A 170 -4.75 7.53 -15.58
N GLN A 171 -3.43 7.48 -15.41
CA GLN A 171 -2.46 8.11 -16.30
C GLN A 171 -1.86 7.10 -17.28
N THR A 172 -1.52 7.55 -18.49
CA THR A 172 -0.76 6.73 -19.44
C THR A 172 0.68 6.57 -18.97
N PRO A 173 1.34 5.43 -19.23
CA PRO A 173 0.85 4.27 -19.99
C PRO A 173 0.10 3.23 -19.13
N ILE A 174 -0.16 3.50 -17.84
CA ILE A 174 -0.74 2.52 -16.89
C ILE A 174 -2.22 2.26 -17.18
N LYS A 175 -2.96 3.33 -17.47
CA LYS A 175 -4.41 3.31 -17.74
C LYS A 175 -4.85 2.27 -18.76
N ASP A 176 -4.03 2.01 -19.78
CA ASP A 176 -4.44 1.21 -20.94
C ASP A 176 -4.39 -0.30 -20.68
N ASN A 177 -3.66 -0.74 -19.65
CA ASN A 177 -3.41 -2.17 -19.40
C ASN A 177 -3.80 -2.62 -17.98
N VAL A 178 -3.98 -1.71 -17.03
CA VAL A 178 -4.48 -2.07 -15.70
C VAL A 178 -5.98 -2.36 -15.75
N PRO A 179 -6.46 -3.44 -15.08
CA PRO A 179 -7.90 -3.71 -15.02
C PRO A 179 -8.70 -2.52 -14.45
N LEU A 180 -9.75 -2.11 -15.15
CA LEU A 180 -10.62 -0.99 -14.76
C LEU A 180 -11.17 -1.12 -13.32
N PHE A 181 -11.40 -2.35 -12.87
CA PHE A 181 -11.88 -2.60 -11.52
C PHE A 181 -10.87 -2.15 -10.45
N TRP A 182 -9.56 -2.21 -10.72
CA TRP A 182 -8.52 -1.81 -9.75
C TRP A 182 -8.52 -0.29 -9.53
N SER A 183 -8.60 0.50 -10.61
CA SER A 183 -8.67 1.96 -10.51
C SER A 183 -9.97 2.40 -9.84
N THR A 184 -11.09 1.74 -10.17
CA THR A 184 -12.39 1.98 -9.55
C THR A 184 -12.39 1.65 -8.07
N MET A 185 -11.86 0.48 -7.68
CA MET A 185 -11.76 0.07 -6.27
C MET A 185 -10.86 1.02 -5.47
N SER A 186 -9.75 1.48 -6.06
CA SER A 186 -8.87 2.46 -5.42
C SER A 186 -9.62 3.77 -5.13
N LEU A 187 -10.38 4.27 -6.10
CA LEU A 187 -11.22 5.46 -5.93
C LEU A 187 -12.32 5.29 -4.87
N VAL A 188 -12.98 4.12 -4.85
CA VAL A 188 -13.99 3.80 -3.83
C VAL A 188 -13.35 3.80 -2.44
N LYS A 189 -12.19 3.17 -2.28
CA LYS A 189 -11.45 3.17 -1.00
C LYS A 189 -11.03 4.57 -0.59
N THR A 190 -10.51 5.38 -1.50
CA THR A 190 -10.20 6.80 -1.24
C THR A 190 -11.39 7.52 -0.64
N ASN A 191 -12.55 7.48 -1.29
CA ASN A 191 -13.73 8.19 -0.82
C ASN A 191 -14.29 7.61 0.48
N HIS A 192 -14.27 6.28 0.63
CA HIS A 192 -14.71 5.62 1.86
C HIS A 192 -13.88 6.06 3.06
N TYR A 193 -12.56 5.96 2.97
CA TYR A 193 -11.67 6.33 4.08
C TYR A 193 -11.64 7.84 4.32
N ARG A 194 -11.82 8.68 3.29
CA ARG A 194 -12.03 10.12 3.46
C ARG A 194 -13.29 10.41 4.27
N SER A 195 -14.39 9.73 3.94
CA SER A 195 -15.65 9.84 4.70
C SER A 195 -15.49 9.36 6.14
N MET A 196 -14.78 8.24 6.38
CA MET A 196 -14.48 7.77 7.73
C MET A 196 -13.64 8.76 8.52
N ALA A 197 -12.64 9.40 7.88
CA ALA A 197 -11.84 10.44 8.52
C ALA A 197 -12.74 11.58 9.01
N HIS A 198 -13.60 12.13 8.13
CA HIS A 198 -14.56 13.17 8.51
C HIS A 198 -15.51 12.72 9.61
N TYR A 199 -16.01 11.48 9.56
CA TYR A 199 -16.87 10.92 10.60
C TYR A 199 -16.19 10.92 11.97
N PHE A 200 -14.94 10.44 12.06
CA PHE A 200 -14.23 10.39 13.34
C PHE A 200 -13.91 11.79 13.89
N VAL A 201 -13.60 12.76 13.02
CA VAL A 201 -13.44 14.16 13.43
C VAL A 201 -14.74 14.74 13.95
N ALA A 202 -15.84 14.52 13.24
CA ALA A 202 -17.16 14.97 13.63
C ALA A 202 -17.56 14.40 15.00
N ALA A 203 -17.42 13.08 15.18
CA ALA A 203 -17.67 12.42 16.45
C ALA A 203 -16.76 12.98 17.56
N ALA A 204 -15.46 13.17 17.28
CA ALA A 204 -14.53 13.75 18.23
C ALA A 204 -14.99 15.13 18.67
N LEU A 205 -15.36 16.02 17.75
CA LEU A 205 -15.77 17.40 18.08
C LEU A 205 -17.12 17.45 18.79
N LEU A 206 -18.11 16.69 18.33
CA LEU A 206 -19.48 16.73 18.87
C LEU A 206 -19.56 16.20 20.30
N ASP A 207 -18.84 15.11 20.59
CA ASP A 207 -18.87 14.44 21.89
C ASP A 207 -17.76 14.93 22.84
N HIS A 208 -16.87 15.82 22.37
CA HIS A 208 -15.81 16.36 23.22
C HIS A 208 -16.38 17.20 24.35
N GLU A 209 -15.92 16.91 25.57
CA GLU A 209 -16.05 17.78 26.74
C GLU A 209 -14.64 17.98 27.31
N LEU A 210 -14.26 19.24 27.57
CA LEU A 210 -12.94 19.56 28.14
C LEU A 210 -12.96 19.20 29.62
N GLY A 211 -12.15 18.21 29.99
CA GLY A 211 -11.90 17.84 31.37
C GLY A 211 -10.79 18.69 32.00
N PRO A 212 -10.78 18.91 33.32
CA PRO A 212 -9.73 19.67 34.02
C PRO A 212 -8.34 18.98 34.02
N ARG A 213 -8.23 17.78 33.45
CA ARG A 213 -6.98 17.01 33.31
C ARG A 213 -6.55 16.84 31.85
N ASP A 214 -7.29 17.42 30.92
CA ASP A 214 -6.98 17.31 29.50
C ASP A 214 -5.77 18.19 29.15
N ASP A 215 -4.87 17.63 28.37
CA ASP A 215 -3.74 18.37 27.80
C ASP A 215 -4.23 19.16 26.58
N GLU A 216 -4.63 20.41 26.81
CA GLU A 216 -5.17 21.31 25.77
C GLU A 216 -4.17 21.50 24.62
N ASP A 217 -2.87 21.64 24.92
CA ASP A 217 -1.82 21.83 23.93
C ASP A 217 -1.70 20.60 23.02
N GLN A 218 -1.78 19.41 23.61
CA GLN A 218 -1.77 18.16 22.85
C GLN A 218 -3.02 18.03 21.97
N GLN A 219 -4.20 18.37 22.48
CA GLN A 219 -5.46 18.31 21.72
C GLN A 219 -5.47 19.28 20.54
N GLU A 220 -4.99 20.52 20.75
CA GLU A 220 -4.82 21.51 19.69
C GLU A 220 -3.84 21.01 18.61
N LYS A 221 -2.69 20.48 19.02
CA LYS A 221 -1.70 19.94 18.08
C LYS A 221 -2.27 18.79 17.24
N MET A 222 -3.08 17.91 17.82
CA MET A 222 -3.69 16.83 17.06
C MET A 222 -4.78 17.32 16.10
N LEU A 223 -5.62 18.25 16.53
CA LEU A 223 -6.67 18.81 15.67
C LEU A 223 -6.09 19.58 14.48
N SER A 224 -5.01 20.34 14.68
CA SER A 224 -4.33 21.06 13.61
C SER A 224 -3.74 20.14 12.53
N GLN A 225 -3.38 18.90 12.87
CA GLN A 225 -2.89 17.91 11.92
C GLN A 225 -3.99 17.27 11.06
N VAL A 226 -5.26 17.52 11.36
CA VAL A 226 -6.39 16.96 10.61
C VAL A 226 -6.88 17.88 9.49
N TYR A 227 -6.69 19.19 9.64
CA TYR A 227 -7.10 20.17 8.66
C TYR A 227 -5.89 20.77 7.95
N ASP A 228 -5.82 20.62 6.63
CA ASP A 228 -4.80 21.29 5.81
C ASP A 228 -4.93 22.82 5.88
N GLN A 229 -6.16 23.32 6.03
CA GLN A 229 -6.48 24.73 6.27
C GLN A 229 -7.73 24.86 7.16
N LEU A 230 -7.61 25.60 8.27
CA LEU A 230 -8.77 26.06 9.04
C LEU A 230 -9.36 27.31 8.35
N PRO A 231 -10.68 27.52 8.39
CA PRO A 231 -11.27 28.73 7.84
C PRO A 231 -10.74 29.99 8.55
N GLU A 232 -10.63 31.08 7.78
CA GLU A 232 -9.89 32.29 8.13
C GLU A 232 -10.20 32.81 9.54
N GLY A 233 -9.14 33.01 10.33
CA GLY A 233 -9.19 33.69 11.63
C GLY A 233 -9.51 32.82 12.85
N ARG A 234 -9.52 31.48 12.73
CA ARG A 234 -9.80 30.57 13.86
C ARG A 234 -8.64 29.63 14.14
N THR A 235 -8.30 29.51 15.42
CA THR A 235 -7.31 28.54 15.88
C THR A 235 -7.99 27.20 16.24
N PRO A 236 -7.27 26.07 16.21
CA PRO A 236 -7.83 24.80 16.67
C PRO A 236 -8.31 24.88 18.13
N ILE A 237 -7.62 25.64 19.00
CA ILE A 237 -8.05 25.85 20.39
C ILE A 237 -9.39 26.60 20.50
N ASP A 238 -9.66 27.58 19.61
CA ASP A 238 -10.96 28.27 19.57
C ASP A 238 -12.11 27.31 19.28
N ILE A 239 -11.87 26.34 18.38
CA ILE A 239 -12.84 25.30 18.03
C ILE A 239 -13.04 24.36 19.22
N LEU A 240 -11.96 23.89 19.86
CA LEU A 240 -12.05 22.93 20.98
C LEU A 240 -12.80 23.50 22.19
N LYS A 241 -12.58 24.78 22.51
CA LYS A 241 -13.18 25.45 23.68
C LYS A 241 -14.64 25.86 23.47
N ASN A 242 -15.08 26.09 22.22
CA ASN A 242 -16.42 26.59 21.94
C ASN A 242 -17.35 25.48 21.42
N LYS A 243 -18.36 25.12 22.23
CA LYS A 243 -19.35 24.08 21.90
C LYS A 243 -20.12 24.36 20.60
N ASP A 244 -20.45 25.62 20.31
CA ASP A 244 -21.17 25.97 19.08
C ASP A 244 -20.27 25.85 17.86
N GLU A 245 -18.97 26.16 18.02
CA GLU A 245 -17.97 25.92 16.98
C GLU A 245 -17.76 24.43 16.74
N ARG A 246 -17.61 23.61 17.78
CA ARG A 246 -17.54 22.16 17.62
C ARG A 246 -18.76 21.59 16.88
N LYS A 247 -19.96 22.08 17.19
CA LYS A 247 -21.19 21.70 16.47
C LYS A 247 -21.22 22.17 15.03
N ARG A 248 -20.62 23.32 14.73
CA ARG A 248 -20.54 23.87 13.37
C ARG A 248 -19.56 23.08 12.50
N PHE A 249 -18.42 22.68 13.06
CA PHE A 249 -17.37 21.93 12.33
C PHE A 249 -17.58 20.43 12.31
N GLY A 250 -18.32 19.88 13.29
CA GLY A 250 -18.67 18.47 13.34
C GLY A 250 -19.94 18.09 12.56
N LYS A 251 -20.66 19.05 11.98
CA LYS A 251 -21.82 18.80 11.10
C LYS A 251 -21.42 18.92 9.64
#